data_AF-A0A1Q8ZBU7-F1
#
_entry.id   AF-A0A1Q8ZBU7-F1
#
_cell.length_a   1.000
_cell.length_b   1.000
_cell.length_c   1.000
_cell.angle_alpha   90.00
_cell.angle_beta   90.00
_cell.angle_gamma   90.00
#
_symmetry.space_group_name_H-M   'P 1'
#
loop_
_entity.id
_entity.type
_entity.pdbx_description
1 polymer ?
#
loop_
_entity_poly.entity_id
_entity_poly.type
_entity_poly.pdbx_seq_one_letter_code
_entity_poly.pdbx_strand_id
1 'polypeptide(L)'
;MSKNLGRIKKTASVATPLEQQLDLGLHEPEQQEEQILSFRDLGLQKKYSTYRDNPYTEFYLPVLGHAVQYDRKSGHFSSANLSRVAQGLELLLDHPGKMRLLMSYPFNDRDYREIVGAYKQYHGSRAAKKSTKSSQEETLDETCLDTAQALLVENLLKTLQEPENSFQEDQLKILGLLVKQNRLDIRIAIPVSPDGFLNPSYDQFHEKVGIFTDGVGNKIAFNGSNNEALAGWERNLESFHVFCNWKRGDQERVQTEVKDFEEMWTNKLYEIVLVLELPDAVCQRLMAYAETPPEPPEPLLESPPRRSMRQVHKMVR
;
A
#
# COMPACT_ATOMS: atom_id res chain seq x y z
N MET A 1 1.38 -100.77 -16.50
CA MET A 1 0.21 -101.27 -17.26
C MET A 1 -0.46 -100.09 -17.96
N SER A 2 -0.68 -100.24 -19.28
CA SER A 2 -1.74 -99.63 -20.13
C SER A 2 -2.26 -98.21 -19.85
N LYS A 3 -2.10 -97.31 -20.83
CA LYS A 3 -3.12 -96.83 -21.82
C LYS A 3 -4.08 -95.78 -21.22
N ASN A 4 -3.99 -94.49 -21.55
CA ASN A 4 -4.24 -93.79 -22.83
C ASN A 4 -5.74 -93.61 -23.16
N LEU A 5 -6.08 -92.42 -23.68
CA LEU A 5 -7.34 -91.94 -24.29
C LEU A 5 -8.41 -91.42 -23.30
N GLY A 6 -9.08 -90.27 -23.52
CA GLY A 6 -9.33 -89.59 -24.77
C GLY A 6 -9.73 -88.11 -24.66
N ARG A 7 -9.74 -87.52 -25.85
CA ARG A 7 -9.77 -86.10 -26.22
C ARG A 7 -11.15 -85.79 -26.79
N ILE A 8 -11.88 -84.77 -26.30
CA ILE A 8 -13.00 -84.17 -27.05
C ILE A 8 -13.02 -82.64 -26.91
N LYS A 9 -12.67 -82.02 -28.06
CA LYS A 9 -13.14 -80.79 -28.74
C LYS A 9 -13.27 -79.43 -28.03
N LYS A 10 -12.53 -78.50 -28.63
CA LYS A 10 -12.61 -77.04 -28.65
C LYS A 10 -14.03 -76.49 -28.85
N THR A 11 -14.34 -75.42 -28.11
CA THR A 11 -15.20 -74.32 -28.57
C THR A 11 -14.48 -73.01 -28.26
N ALA A 12 -14.12 -72.26 -29.31
CA ALA A 12 -13.68 -70.89 -29.21
C ALA A 12 -14.91 -69.99 -29.03
N SER A 13 -14.88 -69.09 -28.04
CA SER A 13 -15.86 -68.01 -27.91
C SER A 13 -15.13 -66.76 -27.40
N VAL A 14 -14.85 -65.89 -28.37
CA VAL A 14 -14.83 -64.43 -28.34
C VAL A 14 -14.63 -63.76 -26.98
N ALA A 15 -13.46 -63.14 -26.80
CA ALA A 15 -13.20 -62.18 -25.73
C ALA A 15 -14.11 -60.95 -25.90
N THR A 16 -14.85 -60.61 -24.86
CA THR A 16 -15.66 -59.40 -24.76
C THR A 16 -14.81 -58.18 -24.36
N PRO A 17 -15.15 -56.96 -24.83
CA PRO A 17 -14.31 -55.78 -24.68
C PRO A 17 -14.67 -54.92 -23.45
N LEU A 18 -13.68 -54.16 -22.99
CA LEU A 18 -13.80 -52.90 -22.24
C LEU A 18 -14.50 -52.95 -20.87
N GLU A 19 -13.68 -52.98 -19.81
CA GLU A 19 -13.74 -51.93 -18.79
C GLU A 19 -12.32 -51.43 -18.57
N GLN A 20 -12.04 -50.28 -19.18
CA GLN A 20 -10.83 -49.51 -18.95
C GLN A 20 -10.74 -49.18 -17.46
N GLN A 21 -9.68 -49.62 -16.80
CA GLN A 21 -9.25 -48.98 -15.56
C GLN A 21 -9.03 -47.51 -15.87
N LEU A 22 -9.95 -46.67 -15.39
CA LEU A 22 -9.68 -45.27 -15.11
C LEU A 22 -8.58 -45.28 -14.04
N ASP A 23 -7.33 -45.23 -14.51
CA ASP A 23 -6.22 -44.69 -13.76
C ASP A 23 -6.54 -43.21 -13.54
N LEU A 24 -7.40 -42.94 -12.55
CA LEU A 24 -7.51 -41.63 -11.94
C LEU A 24 -6.18 -41.43 -11.24
N GLY A 25 -5.20 -40.97 -12.01
CA GLY A 25 -3.99 -40.37 -11.49
C GLY A 25 -4.41 -39.30 -10.50
N LEU A 26 -4.47 -39.69 -9.23
CA LEU A 26 -4.40 -38.79 -8.10
C LEU A 26 -3.00 -38.21 -8.17
N HIS A 27 -2.83 -37.23 -9.06
CA HIS A 27 -1.78 -36.25 -8.90
C HIS A 27 -2.06 -35.62 -7.54
N GLU A 28 -1.28 -36.04 -6.54
CA GLU A 28 -1.09 -35.21 -5.36
C GLU A 28 -0.81 -33.80 -5.88
N PRO A 29 -1.50 -32.77 -5.38
CA PRO A 29 -1.22 -31.41 -5.82
C PRO A 29 0.26 -31.19 -5.54
N GLU A 30 1.05 -31.04 -6.60
CA GLU A 30 2.44 -30.59 -6.50
C GLU A 30 2.39 -29.35 -5.63
N GLN A 31 2.95 -29.47 -4.42
CA GLN A 31 3.21 -28.31 -3.58
C GLN A 31 4.22 -27.50 -4.38
N GLN A 32 3.73 -26.55 -5.18
CA GLN A 32 4.56 -25.50 -5.75
C GLN A 32 5.21 -24.85 -4.54
N GLU A 33 6.49 -25.12 -4.33
CA GLU A 33 7.30 -24.35 -3.39
C GLU A 33 7.10 -22.89 -3.78
N GLU A 34 6.37 -22.12 -2.95
CA GLU A 34 6.24 -20.69 -3.14
C GLU A 34 7.65 -20.12 -3.15
N GLN A 35 8.12 -19.75 -4.34
CA GLN A 35 9.43 -19.16 -4.49
C GLN A 35 9.45 -17.87 -3.68
N ILE A 36 10.18 -17.87 -2.56
CA ILE A 36 10.26 -16.70 -1.70
C ILE A 36 11.08 -15.63 -2.44
N LEU A 37 10.38 -14.61 -2.91
CA LEU A 37 10.95 -13.46 -3.60
C LEU A 37 11.75 -12.60 -2.61
N SER A 38 13.02 -12.32 -2.92
CA SER A 38 13.93 -11.55 -2.07
C SER A 38 14.41 -10.28 -2.77
N PHE A 39 14.45 -9.16 -2.04
CA PHE A 39 14.96 -7.89 -2.56
C PHE A 39 16.43 -7.92 -2.92
N ARG A 40 17.21 -8.89 -2.40
CA ARG A 40 18.64 -9.02 -2.72
C ARG A 40 18.88 -9.47 -4.16
N ASP A 41 17.86 -10.05 -4.79
CA ASP A 41 17.92 -10.49 -6.18
C ASP A 41 17.66 -9.33 -7.16
N LEU A 42 17.25 -8.17 -6.62
CA LEU A 42 17.01 -6.96 -7.40
C LEU A 42 18.28 -6.12 -7.59
N GLY A 43 18.51 -5.67 -8.82
CA GLY A 43 19.60 -4.78 -9.21
C GLY A 43 19.39 -3.31 -8.81
N LEU A 44 19.05 -3.04 -7.54
CA LEU A 44 18.62 -1.71 -7.10
C LEU A 44 19.76 -0.68 -7.06
N GLN A 45 19.49 0.49 -7.65
CA GLN A 45 20.36 1.66 -7.58
C GLN A 45 20.29 2.33 -6.20
N LYS A 46 21.30 3.13 -5.84
CA LYS A 46 21.32 3.92 -4.59
C LYS A 46 20.46 5.19 -4.66
N LYS A 47 20.14 5.63 -5.88
CA LYS A 47 19.38 6.83 -6.17
C LYS A 47 18.64 6.62 -7.48
N TYR A 48 17.42 7.11 -7.54
CA TYR A 48 16.63 7.19 -8.76
C TYR A 48 16.17 8.62 -8.97
N SER A 49 15.99 9.01 -10.23
CA SER A 49 15.49 10.33 -10.61
C SER A 49 14.71 10.29 -11.90
N THR A 50 13.58 11.00 -11.98
CA THR A 50 12.71 11.00 -13.17
C THR A 50 13.36 11.58 -14.43
N TYR A 51 14.45 12.34 -14.27
CA TYR A 51 15.20 12.94 -15.39
C TYR A 51 16.40 12.08 -15.87
N ARG A 52 16.66 10.94 -15.24
CA ARG A 52 17.71 9.98 -15.67
C ARG A 52 17.20 8.55 -15.82
N ASP A 53 16.22 8.18 -15.01
CA ASP A 53 15.75 6.83 -14.79
C ASP A 53 14.23 6.77 -15.00
N ASN A 54 13.68 5.57 -15.06
CA ASN A 54 12.25 5.32 -14.93
C ASN A 54 11.95 4.66 -13.57
N PRO A 55 11.74 5.43 -12.49
CA PRO A 55 11.55 4.86 -11.15
C PRO A 55 10.35 3.92 -11.03
N TYR A 56 9.33 4.09 -11.88
CA TYR A 56 8.18 3.20 -11.88
C TYR A 56 8.59 1.78 -12.26
N THR A 57 9.21 1.61 -13.42
CA THR A 57 9.61 0.28 -13.91
C THR A 57 10.89 -0.26 -13.27
N GLU A 58 11.80 0.61 -12.83
CA GLU A 58 13.12 0.22 -12.32
C GLU A 58 13.20 0.11 -10.80
N PHE A 59 12.22 0.65 -10.06
CA PHE A 59 12.18 0.59 -8.60
C PHE A 59 10.82 0.09 -8.09
N TYR A 60 9.72 0.83 -8.32
CA TYR A 60 8.43 0.50 -7.71
C TYR A 60 7.89 -0.85 -8.15
N LEU A 61 7.84 -1.11 -9.45
CA LEU A 61 7.32 -2.37 -9.99
C LEU A 61 8.06 -3.61 -9.46
N PRO A 62 9.41 -3.72 -9.57
CA PRO A 62 10.10 -4.89 -9.05
C PRO A 62 10.02 -4.99 -7.52
N VAL A 63 10.08 -3.87 -6.78
CA VAL A 63 10.05 -3.89 -5.32
C VAL A 63 8.66 -4.26 -4.79
N LEU A 64 7.58 -3.68 -5.33
CA LEU A 64 6.21 -4.01 -4.93
C LEU A 64 5.87 -5.48 -5.25
N GLY A 65 6.37 -6.03 -6.36
CA GLY A 65 6.20 -7.45 -6.69
C GLY A 65 6.89 -8.41 -5.70
N HIS A 66 7.86 -7.94 -4.91
CA HIS A 66 8.56 -8.74 -3.89
C HIS A 66 8.12 -8.39 -2.45
N ALA A 67 7.36 -7.31 -2.27
CA ALA A 67 7.04 -6.78 -0.95
C ALA A 67 5.83 -7.49 -0.33
N VAL A 68 5.99 -7.92 0.92
CA VAL A 68 4.89 -8.38 1.78
C VAL A 68 4.35 -7.27 2.67
N GLN A 69 5.12 -6.19 2.85
CA GLN A 69 4.69 -4.98 3.55
C GLN A 69 5.27 -3.73 2.92
N TYR A 70 4.45 -2.68 2.80
CA TYR A 70 4.84 -1.35 2.37
C TYR A 70 4.34 -0.29 3.35
N ASP A 71 5.26 0.36 4.05
CA ASP A 71 4.96 1.45 4.98
C ASP A 71 5.33 2.79 4.35
N ARG A 72 4.41 3.74 4.30
CA ARG A 72 4.58 5.00 3.57
C ARG A 72 4.15 6.19 4.41
N LYS A 73 5.05 7.17 4.58
CA LYS A 73 4.73 8.54 5.00
C LYS A 73 4.53 9.36 3.72
N SER A 74 3.37 9.99 3.57
CA SER A 74 3.03 10.84 2.43
C SER A 74 2.39 12.16 2.90
N GLY A 75 2.11 13.05 1.95
CA GLY A 75 1.58 14.38 2.21
C GLY A 75 0.13 14.38 2.69
N HIS A 76 -0.58 15.48 2.40
CA HIS A 76 -1.94 15.69 2.89
C HIS A 76 -2.94 14.68 2.33
N PHE A 77 -3.89 14.27 3.17
CA PHE A 77 -5.01 13.42 2.80
C PHE A 77 -5.99 14.18 1.89
N SER A 78 -6.05 13.76 0.63
CA SER A 78 -6.97 14.27 -0.39
C SER A 78 -7.08 13.29 -1.56
N SER A 79 -8.16 13.35 -2.32
CA SER A 79 -8.33 12.52 -3.54
C SER A 79 -7.15 12.65 -4.50
N ALA A 80 -6.61 13.87 -4.68
CA ALA A 80 -5.48 14.15 -5.54
C ALA A 80 -4.15 13.53 -5.06
N ASN A 81 -3.88 13.50 -3.75
CA ASN A 81 -2.66 12.88 -3.23
C ASN A 81 -2.80 11.37 -3.08
N LEU A 82 -4.00 10.89 -2.73
CA LEU A 82 -4.30 9.47 -2.68
C LEU A 82 -4.13 8.83 -4.06
N SER A 83 -4.69 9.41 -5.12
CA SER A 83 -4.53 8.88 -6.48
C SER A 83 -3.07 8.84 -6.96
N ARG A 84 -2.23 9.71 -6.40
CA ARG A 84 -0.79 9.72 -6.66
C ARG A 84 -0.12 8.55 -5.92
N VAL A 85 -0.38 8.41 -4.63
CA VAL A 85 0.16 7.30 -3.80
C VAL A 85 -0.25 5.93 -4.32
N ALA A 86 -1.43 5.83 -4.93
CA ALA A 86 -1.97 4.60 -5.50
C ALA A 86 -1.16 4.04 -6.67
N GLN A 87 -0.32 4.86 -7.30
CA GLN A 87 0.40 4.47 -8.50
C GLN A 87 1.34 3.27 -8.23
N GLY A 88 1.15 2.18 -8.99
CA GLY A 88 1.89 0.93 -8.84
C GLY A 88 1.31 0.00 -7.77
N LEU A 89 0.37 0.47 -6.95
CA LEU A 89 -0.28 -0.37 -5.94
C LEU A 89 -1.23 -1.39 -6.54
N GLU A 90 -1.56 -1.31 -7.83
CA GLU A 90 -2.25 -2.39 -8.55
C GLU A 90 -1.54 -3.73 -8.40
N LEU A 91 -0.21 -3.72 -8.26
CA LEU A 91 0.59 -4.93 -8.03
C LEU A 91 0.32 -5.58 -6.67
N LEU A 92 -0.17 -4.80 -5.68
CA LEU A 92 -0.57 -5.35 -4.38
C LEU A 92 -1.94 -6.05 -4.44
N LEU A 93 -2.73 -5.85 -5.51
CA LEU A 93 -3.98 -6.59 -5.72
C LEU A 93 -3.70 -8.05 -6.10
N ASP A 94 -2.59 -8.31 -6.81
CA ASP A 94 -2.22 -9.64 -7.32
C ASP A 94 -1.32 -10.44 -6.36
N HIS A 95 -0.76 -9.79 -5.32
CA HIS A 95 0.16 -10.39 -4.35
C HIS A 95 -0.34 -10.21 -2.91
N PRO A 96 0.11 -10.98 -1.91
CA PRO A 96 -0.40 -10.90 -0.54
C PRO A 96 0.12 -9.70 0.32
N GLY A 97 0.82 -8.74 -0.28
CA GLY A 97 1.43 -7.61 0.44
C GLY A 97 0.46 -6.60 1.07
N LYS A 98 0.74 -6.13 2.29
CA LYS A 98 -0.06 -5.09 2.97
C LYS A 98 0.61 -3.72 2.89
N MET A 99 -0.19 -2.67 2.93
CA MET A 99 0.28 -1.30 2.99
C MET A 99 -0.24 -0.56 4.23
N ARG A 100 0.64 0.23 4.84
CA ARG A 100 0.33 1.18 5.91
C ARG A 100 0.69 2.58 5.44
N LEU A 101 -0.28 3.48 5.43
CA LEU A 101 -0.11 4.83 4.89
C LEU A 101 -0.37 5.87 5.98
N LEU A 102 0.67 6.61 6.34
CA LEU A 102 0.58 7.81 7.19
C LEU A 102 0.47 9.05 6.31
N MET A 103 -0.60 9.80 6.50
CA MET A 103 -0.86 11.08 5.83
C MET A 103 -1.15 12.17 6.86
N SER A 104 -0.96 13.43 6.51
CA SER A 104 -1.39 14.55 7.35
C SER A 104 -2.71 15.15 6.89
N TYR A 105 -3.29 16.03 7.70
CA TYR A 105 -4.39 16.89 7.27
C TYR A 105 -4.24 18.29 7.89
N PRO A 106 -4.37 19.38 7.10
CA PRO A 106 -4.22 20.74 7.61
C PRO A 106 -5.53 21.22 8.23
N PHE A 107 -5.76 20.86 9.50
CA PHE A 107 -6.92 21.33 10.26
C PHE A 107 -6.84 22.84 10.48
N ASN A 108 -8.00 23.49 10.60
CA ASN A 108 -8.07 24.85 11.13
C ASN A 108 -7.85 24.86 12.66
N ASP A 109 -7.49 26.02 13.22
CA ASP A 109 -7.19 26.21 14.65
C ASP A 109 -8.29 25.77 15.61
N ARG A 110 -9.56 25.84 15.18
CA ARG A 110 -10.68 25.40 16.00
C ARG A 110 -10.71 23.88 16.05
N ASP A 111 -10.83 23.24 14.88
CA ASP A 111 -10.99 21.80 14.78
C ASP A 111 -9.76 21.05 15.32
N TYR A 112 -8.56 21.59 15.08
CA TYR A 112 -7.33 21.08 15.66
C TYR A 112 -7.38 21.04 17.19
N ARG A 113 -7.78 22.15 17.84
CA ARG A 113 -7.82 22.22 19.31
C ARG A 113 -8.84 21.26 19.90
N GLU A 114 -10.00 21.13 19.28
CA GLU A 114 -11.04 20.18 19.70
C GLU A 114 -10.54 18.74 19.57
N ILE A 115 -9.99 18.37 18.41
CA ILE A 115 -9.51 17.02 18.14
C ILE A 115 -8.34 16.68 19.07
N VAL A 116 -7.25 17.46 19.03
CA VAL A 116 -6.05 17.17 19.82
C VAL A 116 -6.35 17.25 21.32
N GLY A 117 -7.19 18.19 21.74
CA GLY A 117 -7.63 18.34 23.13
C GLY A 117 -8.35 17.08 23.64
N ALA A 118 -9.34 16.60 22.90
CA ALA A 118 -10.09 15.39 23.25
C ALA A 118 -9.18 14.16 23.38
N TYR A 119 -8.30 13.93 22.40
CA TYR A 119 -7.39 12.78 22.43
C TYR A 119 -6.31 12.91 23.52
N LYS A 120 -5.77 14.10 23.78
CA LYS A 120 -4.85 14.33 24.91
C LYS A 120 -5.52 14.02 26.25
N GLN A 121 -6.75 14.50 26.45
CA GLN A 121 -7.52 14.23 27.66
C GLN A 121 -7.77 12.72 27.82
N TYR A 122 -8.15 12.05 26.74
CA TYR A 122 -8.39 10.60 26.75
C TYR A 122 -7.12 9.80 27.09
N HIS A 123 -6.00 10.08 26.43
CA HIS A 123 -4.72 9.41 26.69
C HIS A 123 -4.16 9.72 28.08
N GLY A 124 -4.21 10.98 28.53
CA GLY A 124 -3.80 11.39 29.87
C GLY A 124 -4.64 10.72 30.96
N SER A 125 -5.95 10.63 30.76
CA SER A 125 -6.86 9.92 31.67
C SER A 125 -6.51 8.43 31.76
N ARG A 126 -6.14 7.79 30.64
CA ARG A 126 -5.75 6.38 30.62
C ARG A 126 -4.39 6.12 31.30
N ALA A 127 -3.45 7.05 31.19
CA ALA A 127 -2.18 6.97 31.92
C ALA A 127 -2.37 7.15 33.45
N ALA A 128 -3.35 7.97 33.86
CA ALA A 128 -3.72 8.18 35.27
C ALA A 128 -4.58 7.05 35.87
N LYS A 129 -5.19 6.18 35.05
CA LYS A 129 -6.10 5.06 35.43
C LYS A 129 -5.42 3.88 36.18
N LYS A 130 -4.35 4.11 36.95
CA LYS A 130 -3.92 3.20 38.03
C LYS A 130 -4.69 3.41 39.35
N SER A 131 -5.60 4.37 39.44
CA SER A 131 -6.48 4.56 40.60
C SER A 131 -7.82 5.20 40.20
N THR A 132 -8.90 4.41 40.23
CA THR A 132 -10.31 4.79 40.48
C THR A 132 -10.88 6.01 39.73
N LYS A 133 -11.53 5.80 38.57
CA LYS A 133 -12.32 6.85 37.86
C LYS A 133 -13.82 6.67 38.12
N SER A 134 -14.57 7.77 38.19
CA SER A 134 -16.03 7.76 38.39
C SER A 134 -16.80 7.67 37.06
N SER A 135 -18.01 7.10 37.07
CA SER A 135 -18.81 6.85 35.85
C SER A 135 -19.19 8.12 35.06
N GLN A 136 -19.25 9.30 35.70
CA GLN A 136 -19.56 10.57 35.02
C GLN A 136 -18.37 11.10 34.20
N GLU A 137 -17.13 10.87 34.67
CA GLU A 137 -15.92 11.28 33.96
C GLU A 137 -15.61 10.38 32.76
N GLU A 138 -16.16 9.16 32.73
CA GLU A 138 -16.07 8.28 31.56
C GLU A 138 -17.04 8.74 30.46
N THR A 139 -18.27 9.08 30.81
CA THR A 139 -19.26 9.59 29.85
C THR A 139 -18.87 10.92 29.18
N LEU A 140 -18.16 11.79 29.92
CA LEU A 140 -17.65 13.06 29.39
C LEU A 140 -16.48 12.87 28.43
N ASP A 141 -15.55 11.95 28.73
CA ASP A 141 -14.43 11.62 27.84
C ASP A 141 -14.94 11.02 26.50
N GLU A 142 -15.95 10.14 26.57
CA GLU A 142 -16.59 9.54 25.38
C GLU A 142 -17.27 10.61 24.51
N THR A 143 -18.04 11.52 25.11
CA THR A 143 -18.73 12.59 24.38
C THR A 143 -17.74 13.55 23.68
N CYS A 144 -16.61 13.87 24.32
CA CYS A 144 -15.56 14.68 23.72
C CYS A 144 -14.90 13.97 22.54
N LEU A 145 -14.65 12.66 22.66
CA LEU A 145 -14.11 11.85 21.55
C LEU A 145 -15.08 11.77 20.37
N ASP A 146 -16.38 11.59 20.62
CA ASP A 146 -17.38 11.56 19.56
C ASP A 146 -17.40 12.87 18.76
N THR A 147 -17.30 14.01 19.47
CA THR A 147 -17.22 15.33 18.84
C THR A 147 -15.94 15.46 18.00
N ALA A 148 -14.79 15.05 18.52
CA ALA A 148 -13.53 15.04 17.78
C ALA A 148 -13.58 14.13 16.54
N GLN A 149 -14.18 12.94 16.66
CA GLN A 149 -14.37 12.02 15.55
C GLN A 149 -15.29 12.61 14.47
N ALA A 150 -16.38 13.28 14.85
CA ALA A 150 -17.26 13.95 13.90
C ALA A 150 -16.53 15.05 13.12
N LEU A 151 -15.72 15.86 13.79
CA LEU A 151 -14.89 16.89 13.14
C LEU A 151 -13.84 16.28 12.20
N LEU A 152 -13.22 15.15 12.59
CA LEU A 152 -12.29 14.41 11.75
C LEU A 152 -12.98 13.89 10.48
N VAL A 153 -14.15 13.26 10.62
CA VAL A 153 -14.97 12.78 9.49
C VAL A 153 -15.31 13.92 8.55
N GLU A 154 -15.86 15.02 9.08
CA GLU A 154 -16.28 16.17 8.28
C GLU A 154 -15.12 16.74 7.46
N ASN A 155 -13.95 16.91 8.07
CA ASN A 155 -12.77 17.45 7.42
C ASN A 155 -12.22 16.53 6.33
N LEU A 156 -12.06 15.23 6.63
CA LEU A 156 -11.49 14.28 5.67
C LEU A 156 -12.43 14.02 4.48
N LEU A 157 -13.75 13.93 4.70
CA LEU A 157 -14.70 13.71 3.61
C LEU A 157 -14.73 14.88 2.63
N LYS A 158 -14.53 16.12 3.09
CA LYS A 158 -14.46 17.31 2.21
C LYS A 158 -13.32 17.25 1.20
N THR A 159 -12.26 16.49 1.45
CA THR A 159 -11.12 16.35 0.52
C THR A 159 -11.20 15.12 -0.37
N LEU A 160 -12.19 14.24 -0.16
CA LEU A 160 -12.50 13.11 -1.04
C LEU A 160 -13.50 13.52 -2.12
N GLN A 161 -12.98 14.19 -3.14
CA GLN A 161 -13.76 14.69 -4.27
C GLN A 161 -13.92 13.64 -5.37
N GLU A 162 -14.85 13.86 -6.29
CA GLU A 162 -14.96 13.06 -7.51
C GLU A 162 -13.66 13.14 -8.34
N PRO A 163 -13.27 12.05 -9.03
CA PRO A 163 -12.08 12.07 -9.85
C PRO A 163 -12.21 13.08 -11.00
N GLU A 164 -11.15 13.84 -11.24
CA GLU A 164 -11.07 14.85 -12.30
C GLU A 164 -10.87 14.23 -13.69
N ASN A 165 -10.38 12.98 -13.76
CA ASN A 165 -10.09 12.25 -14.99
C ASN A 165 -10.04 10.73 -14.74
N SER A 166 -10.03 9.95 -15.82
CA SER A 166 -10.02 8.47 -15.77
C SER A 166 -8.80 7.91 -15.03
N PHE A 167 -7.63 8.53 -15.18
CA PHE A 167 -6.44 8.11 -14.43
C PHE A 167 -6.65 8.24 -12.92
N GLN A 168 -7.17 9.38 -12.44
CA GLN A 168 -7.48 9.55 -11.03
C GLN A 168 -8.53 8.56 -10.56
N GLU A 169 -9.53 8.28 -11.38
CA GLU A 169 -10.58 7.30 -11.09
C GLU A 169 -10.01 5.89 -10.89
N ASP A 170 -9.18 5.41 -11.81
CA ASP A 170 -8.55 4.08 -11.73
C ASP A 170 -7.68 3.94 -10.48
N GLN A 171 -6.92 4.98 -10.15
CA GLN A 171 -6.08 5.01 -8.96
C GLN A 171 -6.89 4.98 -7.66
N LEU A 172 -8.01 5.72 -7.59
CA LEU A 172 -8.90 5.68 -6.43
C LEU A 172 -9.65 4.34 -6.33
N LYS A 173 -9.99 3.70 -7.45
CA LYS A 173 -10.53 2.32 -7.49
C LYS A 173 -9.57 1.33 -6.84
N ILE A 174 -8.28 1.37 -7.20
CA ILE A 174 -7.24 0.50 -6.63
C ILE A 174 -7.18 0.67 -5.11
N LEU A 175 -7.16 1.90 -4.61
CA LEU A 175 -7.17 2.16 -3.16
C LEU A 175 -8.43 1.63 -2.49
N GLY A 176 -9.60 1.87 -3.08
CA GLY A 176 -10.88 1.37 -2.56
C GLY A 176 -10.89 -0.16 -2.44
N LEU A 177 -10.34 -0.87 -3.43
CA LEU A 177 -10.19 -2.32 -3.42
C LEU A 177 -9.24 -2.78 -2.31
N LEU A 178 -8.08 -2.14 -2.15
CA LEU A 178 -7.11 -2.49 -1.12
C LEU A 178 -7.66 -2.25 0.30
N VAL A 179 -8.40 -1.15 0.51
CA VAL A 179 -9.09 -0.89 1.78
C VAL A 179 -10.16 -1.96 2.03
N LYS A 180 -10.98 -2.28 1.02
CA LYS A 180 -12.04 -3.32 1.11
C LYS A 180 -11.48 -4.72 1.44
N GLN A 181 -10.25 -5.01 0.99
CA GLN A 181 -9.57 -6.29 1.24
C GLN A 181 -8.77 -6.31 2.56
N ASN A 182 -8.80 -5.26 3.39
CA ASN A 182 -7.94 -5.09 4.57
C ASN A 182 -6.43 -5.18 4.24
N ARG A 183 -6.06 -4.64 3.08
CA ARG A 183 -4.68 -4.62 2.56
C ARG A 183 -4.07 -3.22 2.56
N LEU A 184 -4.86 -2.19 2.78
CA LEU A 184 -4.41 -0.82 3.01
C LEU A 184 -5.02 -0.28 4.30
N ASP A 185 -4.17 0.06 5.27
CA ASP A 185 -4.53 0.83 6.47
C ASP A 185 -3.99 2.27 6.29
N ILE A 186 -4.85 3.25 6.52
CA ILE A 186 -4.51 4.67 6.41
C ILE A 186 -4.73 5.32 7.77
N ARG A 187 -3.77 6.12 8.23
CA ARG A 187 -3.87 6.90 9.45
C ARG A 187 -3.48 8.35 9.23
N ILE A 188 -4.12 9.24 9.99
CA ILE A 188 -3.90 10.68 9.95
C ILE A 188 -2.95 11.08 11.07
N ALA A 189 -1.76 11.56 10.70
CA ALA A 189 -0.77 12.13 11.59
C ALA A 189 -1.02 13.63 11.80
N ILE A 190 -1.19 14.02 13.05
CA ILE A 190 -1.47 15.39 13.49
C ILE A 190 -0.32 15.83 14.40
N PRO A 191 0.55 16.76 13.96
CA PRO A 191 1.59 17.33 14.81
C PRO A 191 0.97 17.95 16.06
N VAL A 192 1.57 17.70 17.22
CA VAL A 192 1.07 18.18 18.50
C VAL A 192 2.02 19.23 19.05
N SER A 193 1.52 20.45 19.20
CA SER A 193 2.30 21.51 19.85
C SER A 193 2.21 21.42 21.38
N PRO A 194 3.32 21.66 22.11
CA PRO A 194 3.31 21.76 23.57
C PRO A 194 2.38 22.85 24.11
N ASP A 195 2.24 23.97 23.38
CA ASP A 195 1.39 25.10 23.77
C ASP A 195 -0.08 24.96 23.33
N GLY A 196 -0.41 23.87 22.61
CA GLY A 196 -1.77 23.59 22.14
C GLY A 196 -2.22 24.41 20.94
N PHE A 197 -1.34 25.19 20.30
CA PHE A 197 -1.65 25.92 19.07
C PHE A 197 -1.10 25.19 17.85
N LEU A 198 -1.79 25.32 16.71
CA LEU A 198 -1.19 24.98 15.44
C LEU A 198 -0.04 25.95 15.22
N ASN A 199 1.16 25.42 15.11
CA ASN A 199 2.27 26.21 14.62
C ASN A 199 2.30 26.06 13.09
N PRO A 200 2.09 27.12 12.30
CA PRO A 200 2.11 27.07 10.84
C PRO A 200 3.45 26.60 10.27
N SER A 201 4.52 26.57 11.09
CA SER A 201 5.82 26.02 10.72
C SER A 201 5.89 24.49 10.90
N TYR A 202 4.96 23.89 11.66
CA TYR A 202 4.79 22.43 11.82
C TYR A 202 3.86 21.84 10.75
N ASP A 203 3.46 22.65 9.76
CA ASP A 203 2.65 22.29 8.58
C ASP A 203 3.33 21.26 7.64
N GLN A 204 4.33 20.53 8.14
CA GLN A 204 5.26 19.76 7.32
C GLN A 204 5.48 18.35 7.86
N PHE A 205 4.41 17.57 7.99
CA PHE A 205 4.54 16.13 7.71
C PHE A 205 4.75 15.98 6.18
N HIS A 206 5.91 16.43 5.72
CA HIS A 206 6.32 16.46 4.31
C HIS A 206 7.36 15.40 4.01
N GLU A 207 7.79 14.65 5.03
CA GLU A 207 8.66 13.50 4.87
C GLU A 207 7.99 12.47 3.96
N LYS A 208 8.60 12.24 2.80
CA LYS A 208 8.19 11.21 1.85
C LYS A 208 9.12 10.04 1.99
N VAL A 209 8.86 9.26 3.03
CA VAL A 209 9.63 8.06 3.35
C VAL A 209 8.77 6.86 2.99
N GLY A 210 9.33 5.90 2.28
CA GLY A 210 8.71 4.60 2.14
C GLY A 210 9.65 3.48 2.57
N ILE A 211 9.06 2.43 3.14
CA ILE A 211 9.77 1.27 3.66
C ILE A 211 9.09 0.02 3.11
N PHE A 212 9.83 -0.78 2.36
CA PHE A 212 9.38 -2.07 1.89
C PHE A 212 10.01 -3.18 2.72
N THR A 213 9.24 -4.24 2.97
CA THR A 213 9.71 -5.50 3.57
C THR A 213 9.37 -6.66 2.65
N ASP A 214 10.33 -7.53 2.33
CA ASP A 214 10.11 -8.76 1.57
C ASP A 214 9.78 -9.96 2.47
N GLY A 215 9.48 -11.10 1.87
CA GLY A 215 9.10 -12.33 2.59
C GLY A 215 10.20 -12.93 3.47
N VAL A 216 11.47 -12.57 3.26
CA VAL A 216 12.61 -13.04 4.08
C VAL A 216 13.07 -12.02 5.12
N GLY A 217 12.42 -10.86 5.21
CA GLY A 217 12.69 -9.82 6.19
C GLY A 217 13.76 -8.80 5.82
N ASN A 218 14.24 -8.78 4.56
CA ASN A 218 15.03 -7.64 4.09
C ASN A 218 14.14 -6.40 4.02
N LYS A 219 14.76 -5.23 4.24
CA LYS A 219 14.08 -3.95 4.23
C LYS A 219 14.76 -2.96 3.32
N ILE A 220 13.97 -2.27 2.52
CA ILE A 220 14.39 -1.11 1.72
C ILE A 220 13.72 0.10 2.33
N ALA A 221 14.49 1.12 2.71
CA ALA A 221 13.96 2.44 3.00
C ALA A 221 14.32 3.38 1.85
N PHE A 222 13.43 4.30 1.50
CA PHE A 222 13.72 5.35 0.55
C PHE A 222 13.17 6.69 1.01
N ASN A 223 13.88 7.77 0.71
CA ASN A 223 13.42 9.13 1.01
C ASN A 223 13.82 10.11 -0.10
N GLY A 224 12.99 11.09 -0.37
CA GLY A 224 13.23 12.07 -1.43
C GLY A 224 12.04 12.99 -1.67
N SER A 225 12.06 13.68 -2.80
CA SER A 225 11.00 14.64 -3.15
C SER A 225 9.72 13.97 -3.68
N ASN A 226 9.76 12.65 -3.98
CA ASN A 226 8.71 11.86 -4.67
C ASN A 226 7.28 12.19 -4.22
N ASN A 227 6.69 13.22 -4.81
CA ASN A 227 5.26 13.26 -5.06
C ASN A 227 5.05 12.38 -6.28
N GLU A 228 4.23 11.33 -6.16
CA GLU A 228 3.99 10.40 -7.25
C GLU A 228 3.23 11.13 -8.37
N ALA A 229 3.94 11.63 -9.39
CA ALA A 229 3.34 12.36 -10.49
C ALA A 229 3.58 11.61 -11.81
N LEU A 230 2.55 10.90 -12.25
CA LEU A 230 2.32 10.54 -13.66
C LEU A 230 1.49 11.64 -14.38
N ALA A 231 1.37 12.84 -13.80
CA ALA A 231 0.74 13.98 -14.47
C ALA A 231 1.69 14.55 -15.54
N GLY A 232 1.81 13.79 -16.64
CA GLY A 232 2.70 14.08 -17.76
C GLY A 232 4.15 13.78 -17.43
N TRP A 233 4.77 12.89 -18.22
CA TRP A 233 6.18 12.50 -18.18
C TRP A 233 7.20 13.65 -18.38
N GLU A 234 6.82 14.91 -18.17
CA GLU A 234 7.62 16.07 -18.60
C GLU A 234 7.79 17.20 -17.56
N ARG A 235 7.21 17.16 -16.35
CA ARG A 235 7.21 18.40 -15.51
C ARG A 235 7.65 18.33 -14.05
N ASN A 236 7.78 17.18 -13.41
CA ASN A 236 8.32 17.11 -12.04
C ASN A 236 9.70 16.42 -12.01
N LEU A 237 10.73 17.20 -11.66
CA LEU A 237 12.08 16.72 -11.42
C LEU A 237 12.16 16.11 -10.02
N GLU A 238 11.89 14.82 -9.93
CA GLU A 238 11.88 14.09 -8.68
C GLU A 238 13.16 13.27 -8.53
N SER A 239 13.66 13.16 -7.29
CA SER A 239 14.69 12.18 -6.99
C SER A 239 14.61 11.70 -5.55
N PHE A 240 15.01 10.45 -5.34
CA PHE A 240 15.03 9.83 -4.03
C PHE A 240 16.21 8.89 -3.88
N HIS A 241 16.67 8.75 -2.64
CA HIS A 241 17.72 7.82 -2.27
C HIS A 241 17.13 6.54 -1.73
N VAL A 242 17.82 5.44 -1.99
CA VAL A 242 17.42 4.08 -1.60
C VAL A 242 18.48 3.49 -0.69
N PHE A 243 18.05 2.93 0.42
CA PHE A 243 18.85 2.33 1.47
C PHE A 243 18.39 0.90 1.69
N CYS A 244 19.32 -0.04 1.76
CA CYS A 244 19.00 -1.46 1.91
C CYS A 244 19.60 -1.98 3.21
N ASN A 245 18.82 -2.64 4.07
CA ASN A 245 19.34 -3.07 5.38
C ASN A 245 20.46 -4.12 5.29
N TRP A 246 20.63 -4.78 4.14
CA TRP A 246 21.72 -5.72 3.87
C TRP A 246 22.99 -5.07 3.30
N LYS A 247 22.95 -3.78 2.93
CA LYS A 247 24.12 -3.06 2.44
C LYS A 247 24.86 -2.43 3.62
N ARG A 248 26.18 -2.66 3.68
CA ARG A 248 27.05 -2.06 4.71
C ARG A 248 26.95 -0.53 4.66
N GLY A 249 26.61 0.08 5.80
CA GLY A 249 26.43 1.53 5.95
C GLY A 249 24.99 2.02 5.81
N ASP A 250 24.08 1.24 5.23
CA ASP A 250 22.67 1.62 5.09
C ASP A 250 21.81 1.10 6.26
N GLN A 251 22.27 0.06 6.96
CA GLN A 251 21.49 -0.66 7.98
C GLN A 251 20.93 0.26 9.07
N GLU A 252 21.76 1.11 9.68
CA GLU A 252 21.34 2.02 10.74
C GLU A 252 20.28 3.01 10.24
N ARG A 253 20.45 3.53 9.02
CA ARG A 253 19.48 4.44 8.41
C ARG A 253 18.14 3.76 8.17
N VAL A 254 18.13 2.53 7.64
CA VAL A 254 16.88 1.77 7.47
C VAL A 254 16.23 1.49 8.82
N GLN A 255 17.02 1.15 9.84
CA GLN A 255 16.50 0.89 11.19
C GLN A 255 15.87 2.15 11.82
N THR A 256 16.45 3.33 11.63
CA THR A 256 15.88 4.59 12.10
C THR A 256 14.51 4.84 11.46
N GLU A 257 14.41 4.74 10.12
CA GLU A 257 13.12 4.98 9.43
C GLU A 257 12.04 3.98 9.87
N VAL A 258 12.40 2.71 10.05
CA VAL A 258 11.49 1.67 10.57
C VAL A 258 11.04 2.01 11.99
N LYS A 259 11.97 2.35 12.88
CA LYS A 259 11.66 2.69 14.26
C LYS A 259 10.74 3.90 14.33
N ASP A 260 11.08 4.97 13.63
CA ASP A 260 10.30 6.22 13.62
C ASP A 260 8.89 5.97 13.09
N PHE A 261 8.76 5.21 11.99
CA PHE A 261 7.44 4.84 11.46
C PHE A 261 6.62 4.06 12.49
N GLU A 262 7.19 3.03 13.13
CA GLU A 262 6.46 2.22 14.11
C GLU A 262 6.07 3.00 15.37
N GLU A 263 6.95 3.88 15.86
CA GLU A 263 6.68 4.71 17.03
C GLU A 263 5.54 5.71 16.76
N MET A 264 5.49 6.29 15.55
CA MET A 264 4.35 7.11 15.12
C MET A 264 3.09 6.25 14.95
N TRP A 265 3.18 5.17 14.17
CA TRP A 265 2.06 4.29 13.83
C TRP A 265 1.35 3.75 15.07
N THR A 266 2.12 3.41 16.11
CA THR A 266 1.63 2.87 17.38
C THR A 266 1.34 3.92 18.45
N ASN A 267 1.35 5.21 18.09
CA ASN A 267 1.11 6.34 19.01
C ASN A 267 2.06 6.40 20.22
N LYS A 268 3.29 5.89 20.13
CA LYS A 268 4.30 6.06 21.18
C LYS A 268 4.79 7.50 21.29
N LEU A 269 4.61 8.28 20.23
CA LEU A 269 4.99 9.69 20.13
C LEU A 269 3.78 10.64 20.19
N TYR A 270 2.64 10.24 20.78
CA TYR A 270 1.38 11.01 20.74
C TYR A 270 1.49 12.46 21.28
N GLU A 271 2.48 12.75 22.13
CA GLU A 271 2.75 14.10 22.64
C GLU A 271 3.42 15.02 21.62
N ILE A 272 4.01 14.44 20.56
CA ILE A 272 4.71 15.11 19.46
C ILE A 272 3.90 15.00 18.17
N VAL A 273 3.33 13.83 17.90
CA VAL A 273 2.48 13.53 16.75
C VAL A 273 1.40 12.52 17.14
N LEU A 274 0.15 12.97 17.10
CA LEU A 274 -1.02 12.14 17.34
C LEU A 274 -1.41 11.47 16.02
N VAL A 275 -1.45 10.13 15.99
CA VAL A 275 -1.83 9.35 14.82
C VAL A 275 -3.21 8.75 15.03
N LEU A 276 -4.17 9.14 14.20
CA LEU A 276 -5.57 8.69 14.29
C LEU A 276 -5.90 7.73 13.16
N GLU A 277 -6.61 6.66 13.46
CA GLU A 277 -7.16 5.77 12.43
C GLU A 277 -8.21 6.49 11.59
N LEU A 278 -8.36 6.09 10.32
CA LEU A 278 -9.43 6.63 9.49
C LEU A 278 -10.80 6.24 10.08
N PRO A 279 -11.72 7.20 10.25
CA PRO A 279 -13.09 6.88 10.64
C PRO A 279 -13.80 6.00 9.61
N ASP A 280 -14.70 5.13 10.08
CA ASP A 280 -15.45 4.18 9.22
C ASP A 280 -16.15 4.84 8.03
N ALA A 281 -16.74 6.03 8.23
CA ALA A 281 -17.40 6.78 7.16
C ALA A 281 -16.43 7.18 6.03
N VAL A 282 -15.18 7.49 6.37
CA VAL A 282 -14.13 7.82 5.38
C VAL A 282 -13.67 6.55 4.67
N CYS A 283 -13.48 5.45 5.39
CA CYS A 283 -13.18 4.14 4.80
C CYS A 283 -14.28 3.70 3.82
N GLN A 284 -15.56 3.86 4.18
CA GLN A 284 -16.69 3.57 3.29
C GLN A 284 -16.66 4.43 2.03
N ARG A 285 -16.36 5.73 2.15
CA ARG A 285 -16.23 6.61 0.98
C ARG A 285 -15.09 6.19 0.05
N LEU A 286 -13.97 5.70 0.59
CA LEU A 286 -12.87 5.15 -0.20
C LEU A 286 -13.26 3.85 -0.91
N MET A 287 -13.91 2.92 -0.19
CA MET A 287 -14.40 1.67 -0.76
C MET A 287 -15.41 1.92 -1.89
N ALA A 288 -16.24 2.96 -1.79
CA ALA A 288 -17.21 3.32 -2.83
C ALA A 288 -16.56 3.68 -4.17
N TYR A 289 -15.30 4.15 -4.21
CA TYR A 289 -14.60 4.34 -5.49
C TYR A 289 -14.39 3.02 -6.23
N ALA A 290 -14.31 1.88 -5.55
CA ALA A 290 -14.18 0.57 -6.20
C ALA A 290 -15.50 0.03 -6.79
N GLU A 291 -16.63 0.68 -6.48
CA GLU A 291 -17.96 0.27 -6.94
C GLU A 291 -18.35 0.94 -8.26
N THR A 292 -17.58 1.91 -8.75
CA THR A 292 -17.66 2.35 -10.14
C THR A 292 -16.99 1.29 -11.03
N PRO A 293 -17.66 0.74 -12.07
CA PRO A 293 -17.06 -0.28 -12.92
C PRO A 293 -15.78 0.27 -13.56
N PRO A 294 -14.67 -0.49 -13.62
CA PRO A 294 -13.56 -0.12 -14.48
C PRO A 294 -14.07 -0.12 -15.92
N GLU A 295 -13.84 0.97 -16.67
CA GLU A 295 -13.88 0.83 -18.13
C GLU A 295 -12.80 -0.19 -18.51
N PRO A 296 -13.08 -1.12 -19.43
CA PRO A 296 -12.09 -2.10 -19.85
C PRO A 296 -10.83 -1.34 -20.31
N PRO A 297 -9.62 -1.80 -19.93
CA PRO A 297 -8.39 -1.10 -20.27
C PRO A 297 -8.34 -0.90 -21.78
N GLU A 298 -8.09 0.34 -22.22
CA GLU A 298 -7.83 0.60 -23.63
C GLU A 298 -6.68 -0.32 -24.06
N PRO A 299 -6.83 -1.06 -25.17
CA PRO A 299 -5.75 -1.89 -25.67
C PRO A 299 -4.52 -1.00 -25.83
N LEU A 300 -3.40 -1.42 -25.22
CA LEU A 300 -2.11 -0.76 -25.31
C LEU A 300 -1.87 -0.38 -26.77
N LEU A 301 -2.04 0.91 -27.10
CA LEU A 301 -1.63 1.44 -28.38
C LEU A 301 -0.14 1.11 -28.50
N GLU A 302 0.18 0.26 -29.48
CA GLU A 302 1.56 -0.09 -29.81
C GLU A 302 2.39 1.20 -29.77
N SER A 303 3.44 1.19 -28.94
CA SER A 303 4.33 2.34 -28.78
C SER A 303 4.66 2.91 -30.15
N PRO A 304 4.50 4.24 -30.38
CA PRO A 304 4.74 4.81 -31.69
C PRO A 304 6.17 4.46 -32.14
N PRO A 305 6.36 4.14 -33.43
CA PRO A 305 7.66 3.67 -33.91
C PRO A 305 8.73 4.70 -33.54
N ARG A 306 9.84 4.22 -32.95
CA ARG A 306 11.00 5.03 -32.59
C ARG A 306 11.33 5.97 -33.75
N ARG A 307 11.11 7.27 -33.59
CA ARG A 307 11.62 8.27 -34.53
C ARG A 307 13.14 8.11 -34.54
N SER A 308 13.67 7.66 -35.67
CA SER A 308 15.11 7.57 -35.86
C SER A 308 15.71 8.96 -35.73
N MET A 309 16.80 9.10 -34.96
CA MET A 309 17.61 10.31 -34.88
C MET A 309 18.36 10.56 -36.21
N ARG A 310 17.62 10.89 -37.27
CA ARG A 310 18.16 11.42 -38.53
C ARG A 310 17.13 12.33 -39.18
N GLN A 311 16.92 13.53 -38.63
CA GLN A 311 16.51 14.75 -39.37
C GLN A 311 16.24 15.96 -38.43
N VAL A 312 17.20 16.30 -37.57
CA VAL A 312 17.26 17.66 -37.00
C VAL A 312 18.46 18.36 -37.62
N HIS A 313 18.32 18.73 -38.89
CA HIS A 313 19.18 19.69 -39.60
C HIS A 313 18.41 20.24 -40.82
N LYS A 314 17.42 21.11 -40.55
CA LYS A 314 16.95 22.18 -41.46
C LYS A 314 15.76 22.91 -40.82
N MET A 315 16.05 23.84 -39.91
CA MET A 315 15.25 25.06 -39.73
C MET A 315 15.97 26.02 -38.78
N VAL A 316 17.12 26.53 -39.25
CA VAL A 316 17.60 27.87 -38.91
C VAL A 316 18.16 28.47 -40.19
N ARG A 317 17.33 29.26 -40.87
CA ARG A 317 17.71 30.42 -41.66
C ARG A 317 16.56 31.40 -41.60
#